data_AF-A0A954Z8I9-F1
#
_entry.id   AF-A0A954Z8I9-F1
#
_cell.length_a   1.000
_cell.length_b   1.000
_cell.length_c   1.000
_cell.angle_alpha   90.00
_cell.angle_beta   90.00
_cell.angle_gamma   90.00
#
_symmetry.space_group_name_H-M   'P 1'
#
loop_
_entity.id
_entity.type
_entity.pdbx_description
1 polymer ?
#
loop_
_entity_poly.entity_id
_entity_poly.type
_entity_poly.pdbx_seq_one_letter_code
_entity_poly.pdbx_strand_id
1 'polypeptide(L)' 'GEADYRTPISETEQFYQALQLRGIESMLVRIPESSHSIASRPSRLIAKAAYVLAWFDKHGGQTADKPVDKDNAPLR' A
#
# COMPACT_ATOMS: atom_id res chain seq x y z
N GLY A 1 10.87 0.47 5.55
CA GLY A 1 11.35 1.50 4.60
C GLY A 1 12.60 1.00 3.90
N GLU A 2 13.28 1.82 3.10
CA GLU A 2 14.47 1.35 2.36
C GLU A 2 15.67 0.97 3.25
N ALA A 3 15.84 1.62 4.40
CA ALA A 3 16.90 1.36 5.37
C ALA A 3 16.39 0.54 6.58
N ASP A 4 15.43 -0.36 6.34
CA ASP A 4 14.84 -1.20 7.39
C ASP A 4 15.63 -2.48 7.60
N TYR A 5 16.30 -2.60 8.75
CA TYR A 5 17.06 -3.80 9.11
C TYR A 5 16.24 -4.85 9.85
N ARG A 6 15.01 -4.52 10.30
CA ARG A 6 14.11 -5.48 10.96
C ARG A 6 13.35 -6.32 9.95
N THR A 7 12.98 -5.70 8.84
CA THR A 7 12.39 -6.32 7.65
C THR A 7 13.12 -5.78 6.41
N PRO A 8 14.26 -6.39 6.03
CA PRO A 8 15.07 -5.96 4.90
C PRO A 8 14.28 -5.81 3.61
N ILE A 9 14.63 -4.81 2.80
CA ILE A 9 13.89 -4.49 1.56
C ILE A 9 13.82 -5.68 0.58
N SER A 10 14.83 -6.55 0.60
CA SER A 10 14.88 -7.77 -0.22
C SER A 10 13.66 -8.68 -0.03
N GLU A 11 13.08 -8.72 1.18
CA GLU A 11 11.86 -9.51 1.43
C GLU A 11 10.70 -9.00 0.57
N THR A 12 10.51 -7.68 0.53
CA THR A 12 9.43 -7.07 -0.27
C THR A 12 9.74 -7.14 -1.76
N GLU A 13 11.00 -6.93 -2.16
CA GLU A 13 11.40 -7.00 -3.57
C GLU A 13 11.18 -8.39 -4.14
N GLN A 14 11.59 -9.45 -3.42
CA GLN A 14 11.38 -10.84 -3.86
C GLN A 14 9.89 -11.15 -4.01
N PHE A 15 9.05 -10.74 -3.05
CA PHE A 15 7.61 -10.95 -3.13
C PHE A 15 6.98 -10.19 -4.31
N TYR A 16 7.34 -8.91 -4.49
CA TYR A 16 6.85 -8.11 -5.62
C TYR A 16 7.26 -8.72 -6.96
N GLN A 17 8.52 -9.12 -7.13
CA GLN A 17 8.97 -9.78 -8.35
C GLN A 17 8.21 -11.08 -8.63
N ALA A 18 7.92 -11.88 -7.59
CA ALA A 18 7.10 -13.08 -7.74
C ALA A 18 5.67 -12.77 -8.21
N LEU A 19 5.06 -11.66 -7.75
CA LEU A 19 3.76 -11.20 -8.24
C LEU A 19 3.82 -10.78 -9.71
N GLN A 20 4.86 -10.02 -10.10
CA GLN A 20 5.07 -9.60 -11.49
C GLN A 20 5.25 -10.81 -12.42
N LEU A 21 6.06 -11.80 -12.02
CA LEU A 21 6.25 -13.04 -12.78
C LEU A 21 4.96 -13.85 -12.97
N ARG A 22 4.03 -13.74 -12.01
CA ARG A 22 2.70 -14.39 -12.06
C ARG A 22 1.64 -13.56 -12.80
N GLY A 23 1.99 -12.38 -13.31
CA GLY A 23 1.04 -11.46 -13.95
C GLY A 23 0.00 -10.89 -12.99
N ILE A 24 0.28 -10.86 -11.68
CA ILE A 24 -0.62 -10.28 -10.68
C ILE A 24 -0.34 -8.79 -10.58
N GLU A 25 -1.36 -7.98 -10.87
CA GLU A 25 -1.27 -6.53 -10.74
C GLU A 25 -0.94 -6.15 -9.29
N SER A 26 0.14 -5.37 -9.14
CA SER A 26 0.66 -4.97 -7.84
C SER A 26 1.50 -3.70 -7.97
N MET A 27 1.70 -3.02 -6.84
CA MET A 27 2.52 -1.80 -6.74
C MET A 27 3.49 -1.90 -5.57
N LEU A 28 4.76 -1.57 -5.81
CA LEU A 28 5.79 -1.44 -4.77
C LEU A 28 6.11 0.03 -4.52
N VAL A 29 5.82 0.51 -3.30
CA VAL A 29 6.14 1.87 -2.86
C VAL A 29 7.40 1.84 -1.98
N ARG A 30 8.46 2.51 -2.43
CA ARG A 30 9.72 2.65 -1.68
C ARG A 30 9.77 4.00 -0.97
N ILE A 31 10.19 4.00 0.29
CA ILE A 31 10.39 5.21 1.10
C ILE A 31 11.89 5.35 1.39
N PRO A 32 12.59 6.26 0.70
CA PRO A 32 14.04 6.42 0.82
C PRO A 32 14.48 6.75 2.23
N GLU A 33 15.65 6.23 2.62
CA GLU A 33 16.32 6.51 3.89
C GLU A 33 15.45 6.27 5.13
N SER A 34 14.42 5.42 5.00
CA SER A 34 13.48 5.15 6.10
C SER A 34 13.76 3.79 6.69
N SER A 35 13.90 3.74 8.02
CA SER A 35 14.02 2.50 8.77
C SER A 35 12.66 1.79 8.88
N HIS A 36 12.51 0.94 9.91
CA HIS A 36 11.27 0.20 10.16
C HIS A 36 10.07 1.13 10.43
N SER A 37 10.27 2.19 11.21
CA SER A 37 9.24 3.20 11.41
C SER A 37 9.39 4.32 10.36
N ILE A 38 8.29 4.62 9.68
CA ILE A 38 8.22 5.70 8.69
C ILE A 38 7.64 7.00 9.30
N ALA A 39 7.18 6.96 10.55
CA ALA A 39 6.43 8.03 11.20
C ALA A 39 7.28 9.25 11.61
N SER A 40 8.61 9.13 11.55
CA SER A 40 9.55 10.21 11.90
C SER A 40 9.45 11.44 11.00
N ARG A 41 8.83 11.32 9.83
CA ARG A 41 8.52 12.44 8.93
C ARG A 41 7.03 12.41 8.58
N PRO A 42 6.23 13.42 8.97
CA PRO A 42 4.79 13.45 8.68
C PRO A 42 4.45 13.27 7.20
N SER A 43 5.27 13.82 6.29
CA SER A 43 5.10 13.66 4.84
C SER A 43 5.11 12.20 4.38
N ARG A 44 5.88 11.32 5.03
CA ARG A 44 5.91 9.88 4.73
C ARG A 44 4.59 9.19 5.10
N LEU A 45 3.93 9.63 6.18
CA LEU A 45 2.62 9.11 6.58
C LEU A 45 1.52 9.56 5.63
N ILE A 46 1.56 10.83 5.20
CA ILE A 46 0.65 11.37 4.18
C ILE A 46 0.81 10.58 2.88
N ALA A 47 2.05 10.38 2.41
CA ALA A 47 2.33 9.60 1.22
C ALA A 47 1.81 8.16 1.35
N LYS A 48 2.07 7.48 2.48
CA LYS A 48 1.53 6.13 2.73
C LYS A 48 0.00 6.10 2.60
N ALA A 49 -0.71 7.02 3.26
CA ALA A 49 -2.17 7.07 3.18
C ALA A 49 -2.65 7.32 1.75
N ALA A 50 -2.03 8.28 1.04
CA ALA A 50 -2.38 8.60 -0.34
C ALA A 50 -2.21 7.41 -1.29
N TYR A 51 -1.10 6.66 -1.20
CA TYR A 51 -0.87 5.48 -2.05
C TYR A 51 -1.88 4.35 -1.77
N VAL A 52 -2.23 4.11 -0.50
CA VAL A 52 -3.23 3.10 -0.13
C VAL A 52 -4.61 3.49 -0.68
N LEU A 53 -5.01 4.75 -0.51
CA LEU A 53 -6.29 5.25 -1.02
C LEU A 53 -6.34 5.19 -2.55
N ALA A 54 -5.28 5.59 -3.24
CA ALA A 54 -5.21 5.53 -4.70
C ALA A 54 -5.29 4.10 -5.24
N TRP A 55 -4.68 3.13 -4.54
CA TRP A 55 -4.80 1.71 -4.91
C TRP A 55 -6.25 1.22 -4.78
N PHE A 56 -6.91 1.53 -3.67
CA PHE A 56 -8.30 1.16 -3.47
C PHE A 56 -9.23 1.84 -4.46
N ASP A 57 -9.05 3.13 -4.74
CA ASP A 57 -9.81 3.87 -5.75
C ASP A 57 -9.77 3.18 -7.11
N LYS A 58 -8.57 2.77 -7.55
CA LYS A 58 -8.36 2.05 -8.82
C LYS A 58 -9.00 0.65 -8.85
N HIS A 59 -9.02 -0.07 -7.74
CA HIS A 59 -9.43 -1.49 -7.67
C HIS A 59 -10.77 -1.75 -6.99
N GLY A 60 -11.61 -0.72 -6.82
CA GLY A 60 -12.99 -0.89 -6.36
C GLY A 60 -13.22 -0.80 -4.85
N GLY A 61 -12.29 -0.20 -4.10
CA GLY A 61 -12.57 0.27 -2.75
C GLY A 61 -13.67 1.32 -2.76
N GLN A 62 -14.44 1.40 -1.66
CA GLN A 62 -15.48 2.40 -1.50
C GLN A 62 -14.84 3.79 -1.54
N THR A 63 -15.14 4.56 -2.57
CA THR A 63 -14.77 5.98 -2.63
C THR A 63 -15.84 6.77 -1.88
N ALA A 64 -15.47 7.89 -1.26
CA ALA A 64 -16.44 8.74 -0.55
C ALA A 64 -17.60 9.23 -1.45
N ASP A 65 -17.37 9.28 -2.77
CA ASP A 65 -18.35 9.68 -3.78
C ASP A 65 -19.14 8.52 -4.40
N LYS A 66 -18.75 7.25 -4.15
CA LYS A 66 -19.56 6.11 -4.59
C LYS A 66 -20.72 5.92 -3.61
N PRO A 67 -21.98 5.85 -4.08
CA PRO A 67 -23.08 5.50 -3.21
C PRO A 67 -22.76 4.15 -2.57
N VAL A 68 -22.87 4.08 -1.24
CA VAL A 68 -22.75 2.82 -0.50
C VAL A 68 -23.76 1.84 -1.09
N ASP A 69 -23.25 0.76 -1.69
CA ASP A 69 -24.07 -0.37 -2.09
C ASP A 69 -24.68 -0.98 -0.82
N LYS A 70 -25.95 -0.68 -0.57
CA LYS A 70 -26.67 -1.11 0.63
C LYS A 70 -26.89 -2.61 0.66
N ASP A 71 -26.76 -3.29 -0.48
CA ASP A 71 -26.99 -4.73 -0.61
C ASP A 71 -25.71 -5.54 -0.30
N ASN A 72 -24.55 -4.88 -0.23
CA ASN A 72 -23.24 -5.51 0.04
C ASN A 72 -22.52 -4.90 1.25
N ALA A 73 -23.25 -4.22 2.14
CA ALA A 73 -22.69 -3.70 3.37
C ALA A 73 -22.20 -4.86 4.25
N PRO A 74 -20.95 -4.85 4.75
CA PRO A 74 -20.48 -5.91 5.62
C PRO A 74 -21.38 -5.97 6.86
N LEU A 75 -21.91 -7.16 7.13
CA LEU A 75 -22.74 -7.43 8.32
C LEU A 75 -21.94 -7.00 9.55
N ARG A 76 -22.55 -6.11 10.35
CA ARG A 76 -22.00 -5.61 11.61
C ARG A 76 -21.80 -6.71 12.63
#